data_AF-A0A6I2GU95-F1
#
_entry.id   AF-A0A6I2GU95-F1
#
_cell.length_a   1.000
_cell.length_b   1.000
_cell.length_c   1.000
_cell.angle_alpha   90.00
_cell.angle_beta   90.00
_cell.angle_gamma   90.00
#
_symmetry.space_group_name_H-M   'P 1'
#
loop_
_entity.id
_entity.type
_entity.pdbx_description
1 polymer ?
#
loop_
_entity_poly.entity_id
_entity_poly.type
_entity_poly.pdbx_seq_one_letter_code
_entity_poly.pdbx_strand_id
1 'polypeptide(L)'
;MEAGAERPRKRPRAPTPLPTYGTLPAGCLLPLFAPTVLATLLAQHGRWRLALPLALAVAALVAGWLTLRARVRADLRALQAGGKRGVLVLSDSPVWGPHIAREWLPRLGRDFAVLDWSERAGWPDSPAARLWRRLSGPRHFNPVVILLQEGRAPLVYAFYPWFQAAKHGDDAGLRALEADLFAKLGG
;
A
#
# COMPACT_ATOMS: atom_id res chain seq x y z
N MET A 1 -11.72 2.32 50.27
CA MET A 1 -10.77 2.15 49.16
C MET A 1 -11.45 1.29 48.11
N GLU A 2 -12.16 1.92 47.18
CA GLU A 2 -12.80 1.21 46.08
C GLU A 2 -11.75 0.80 45.05
N ALA A 3 -11.64 -0.50 44.81
CA ALA A 3 -10.83 -1.06 43.74
C ALA A 3 -11.45 -0.61 42.41
N GLY A 4 -10.82 0.38 41.76
CA GLY A 4 -11.22 0.86 40.45
C GLY A 4 -11.18 -0.30 39.45
N ALA A 5 -12.36 -0.74 39.00
CA ALA A 5 -12.49 -1.77 37.98
C ALA A 5 -11.77 -1.32 36.71
N GLU A 6 -10.63 -1.96 36.44
CA GLU A 6 -9.81 -1.72 35.26
C GLU A 6 -10.65 -2.09 34.02
N ARG A 7 -11.07 -1.09 33.24
CA ARG A 7 -11.86 -1.34 32.03
C ARG A 7 -11.03 -2.23 31.09
N PRO A 8 -11.60 -3.31 30.54
CA PRO A 8 -10.89 -4.17 29.62
C PRO A 8 -10.40 -3.32 28.44
N ARG A 9 -9.08 -3.12 28.34
CA ARG A 9 -8.45 -2.47 27.20
C ARG A 9 -8.82 -3.29 25.97
N LYS A 10 -9.62 -2.67 25.09
CA LYS A 10 -10.06 -3.28 23.82
C LYS A 10 -8.79 -3.70 23.08
N ARG A 11 -8.53 -5.00 22.96
CA ARG A 11 -7.34 -5.50 22.26
C ARG A 11 -7.32 -4.87 20.87
N PRO A 12 -6.20 -4.25 20.45
CA PRO A 12 -6.07 -3.75 19.10
C PRO A 12 -6.41 -4.88 18.13
N ARG A 13 -7.27 -4.61 17.14
CA ARG A 13 -7.51 -5.59 16.07
C ARG A 13 -6.17 -5.92 15.45
N ALA A 14 -5.94 -7.21 15.16
CA ALA A 14 -4.73 -7.66 14.50
C ALA A 14 -4.47 -6.76 13.27
N PRO A 15 -3.24 -6.27 13.09
CA PRO A 15 -2.92 -5.44 11.94
C PRO A 15 -3.15 -6.22 10.66
N THR A 16 -4.09 -5.75 9.85
CA THR A 16 -4.26 -6.26 8.49
C THR A 16 -3.32 -5.47 7.57
N PRO A 17 -2.57 -6.12 6.66
CA PRO A 17 -1.87 -5.40 5.60
C PRO A 17 -2.87 -4.49 4.87
N LEU A 18 -2.42 -3.29 4.52
CA LEU A 18 -3.32 -2.34 3.86
C LEU A 18 -3.69 -2.89 2.48
N PRO A 19 -5.00 -3.03 2.17
CA PRO A 19 -5.41 -3.39 0.82
C PRO A 19 -4.84 -2.34 -0.12
N THR A 20 -4.05 -2.81 -1.07
CA THR A 20 -3.27 -1.92 -1.92
C THR A 20 -4.17 -1.32 -2.99
N TYR A 21 -3.89 -0.08 -3.41
CA TYR A 21 -4.57 0.62 -4.50
C TYR A 21 -4.81 -0.32 -5.69
N GLY A 22 -6.02 -0.85 -5.82
CA GLY A 22 -6.30 -1.92 -6.77
C GLY A 22 -7.60 -2.65 -6.52
N THR A 23 -7.98 -2.85 -5.26
CA THR A 23 -9.37 -3.13 -4.90
C THR A 23 -10.06 -1.80 -4.68
N LEU A 24 -10.63 -1.23 -5.74
CA LEU A 24 -11.73 -0.30 -5.53
C LEU A 24 -12.72 -1.09 -4.65
N PRO A 25 -13.01 -0.69 -3.40
CA PRO A 25 -14.10 -1.31 -2.66
C PRO A 25 -15.31 -1.32 -3.59
N ALA A 26 -16.20 -2.30 -3.54
CA ALA A 26 -17.36 -2.34 -4.45
C ALA A 26 -18.12 -0.99 -4.50
N GLY A 27 -18.08 -0.20 -3.43
CA GLY A 27 -18.58 1.18 -3.35
C GLY A 27 -17.84 2.24 -4.20
N CYS A 28 -16.68 1.95 -4.77
CA CYS A 28 -15.95 2.83 -5.70
C CYS A 28 -16.32 2.62 -7.17
N LEU A 29 -17.09 1.58 -7.52
CA LEU A 29 -17.74 1.51 -8.84
C LEU A 29 -18.98 2.41 -8.91
N LEU A 30 -19.68 2.61 -7.79
CA LEU A 30 -20.82 3.53 -7.68
C LEU A 30 -20.57 4.95 -8.25
N PRO A 31 -19.46 5.63 -7.92
CA PRO A 31 -19.16 6.96 -8.48
C PRO A 31 -18.79 6.95 -9.96
N LEU A 32 -18.59 5.80 -10.60
CA LEU A 32 -18.47 5.70 -12.06
C LEU A 32 -19.83 5.45 -12.71
N PHE A 33 -20.69 4.61 -12.10
CA PHE A 33 -22.02 4.32 -12.62
C PHE A 33 -22.95 5.53 -12.62
N ALA A 34 -23.03 6.26 -11.50
CA ALA A 34 -23.93 7.40 -11.35
C ALA A 34 -23.72 8.52 -12.42
N PRO A 35 -22.49 9.01 -12.68
CA PRO A 35 -22.29 10.02 -13.71
C PRO A 35 -22.49 9.49 -15.13
N THR A 36 -22.21 8.21 -15.40
CA THR A 36 -22.51 7.60 -16.70
C THR A 36 -24.02 7.55 -16.95
N VAL A 37 -24.80 7.11 -15.96
CA VAL A 37 -26.27 7.11 -16.05
C VAL A 37 -26.79 8.53 -16.24
N LEU A 38 -26.30 9.50 -15.47
CA LEU A 38 -26.68 10.91 -15.61
C LEU A 38 -26.36 11.45 -17.01
N ALA A 39 -25.17 11.16 -17.55
CA ALA A 39 -24.79 11.56 -18.90
C ALA A 39 -25.74 10.97 -19.96
N THR A 40 -26.11 9.69 -19.83
CA THR A 40 -27.07 9.05 -20.75
C THR A 40 -28.47 9.68 -20.67
N LEU A 41 -28.97 9.97 -19.47
CA LEU A 41 -30.27 10.62 -19.29
C LEU A 41 -30.28 12.04 -19.86
N LEU A 42 -29.21 12.82 -19.64
CA LEU A 42 -29.06 14.16 -20.23
C LEU A 42 -29.06 14.11 -21.76
N ALA A 43 -28.38 13.12 -22.35
CA ALA A 43 -28.36 12.92 -23.80
C ALA A 43 -29.75 12.58 -24.35
N GLN A 44 -30.50 11.69 -23.68
CA GLN A 44 -31.87 11.31 -24.07
C GLN A 44 -32.85 12.49 -24.05
N HIS A 45 -32.65 13.48 -23.17
CA HIS A 45 -33.47 14.69 -23.07
C HIS A 45 -32.95 15.86 -23.94
N GLY A 46 -32.06 15.59 -24.90
CA GLY A 46 -31.52 16.62 -25.81
C GLY A 46 -30.51 17.59 -25.18
N ARG A 47 -30.08 17.35 -23.92
CA ARG A 47 -29.10 18.19 -23.19
C ARG A 47 -27.66 17.79 -23.51
N TRP A 48 -27.34 17.64 -24.80
CA TRP A 48 -26.03 17.14 -25.27
C TRP A 48 -24.85 18.01 -24.81
N ARG A 49 -25.05 19.33 -24.65
CA ARG A 49 -24.03 20.27 -24.16
C ARG A 49 -23.54 19.94 -22.75
N LEU A 50 -24.37 19.29 -21.92
CA LEU A 50 -24.01 18.85 -20.57
C LEU A 50 -23.57 17.39 -20.53
N ALA A 51 -24.20 16.53 -21.35
CA ALA A 51 -23.89 15.11 -21.41
C ALA A 51 -22.47 14.84 -21.89
N LEU A 52 -22.02 15.53 -22.95
CA LEU A 52 -20.72 15.33 -23.57
C LEU A 52 -19.54 15.61 -22.60
N PRO A 53 -19.42 16.78 -21.95
CA PRO A 53 -18.30 17.04 -21.05
C PRO A 53 -18.30 16.09 -19.84
N LEU A 54 -19.47 15.69 -19.33
CA LEU A 54 -19.57 14.71 -18.25
C LEU A 54 -19.06 13.33 -18.70
N ALA A 55 -19.47 12.85 -19.87
CA ALA A 55 -19.00 11.59 -20.43
C ALA A 55 -17.47 11.62 -20.67
N LEU A 56 -16.93 12.71 -21.20
CA LEU A 56 -15.49 12.89 -21.39
C LEU A 56 -14.72 12.88 -20.06
N ALA A 57 -15.26 13.54 -19.02
CA ALA A 57 -14.65 13.53 -17.69
C ALA A 57 -14.61 12.11 -17.10
N VAL A 58 -15.71 11.35 -17.19
CA VAL A 58 -15.75 9.94 -16.75
C VAL A 58 -14.75 9.10 -17.55
N ALA A 59 -14.72 9.24 -18.88
CA ALA A 59 -13.79 8.51 -19.73
C ALA A 59 -12.32 8.81 -19.38
N ALA A 60 -11.97 10.07 -19.13
CA ALA A 60 -10.63 10.47 -18.70
C ALA A 60 -10.25 9.86 -17.34
N LEU A 61 -11.17 9.82 -16.37
CA LEU A 61 -10.94 9.18 -15.08
C LEU A 61 -10.70 7.67 -15.21
N VAL A 62 -11.52 6.98 -16.02
CA VAL A 62 -11.36 5.55 -16.29
C VAL A 62 -10.02 5.28 -17.00
N ALA A 63 -9.68 6.06 -18.02
CA ALA A 63 -8.42 5.94 -18.74
C ALA A 63 -7.21 6.19 -17.82
N GLY A 64 -7.28 7.20 -16.94
CA GLY A 64 -6.27 7.47 -15.94
C GLY A 64 -6.08 6.30 -14.96
N TRP A 65 -7.17 5.72 -14.47
CA TRP A 65 -7.13 4.54 -13.59
C TRP A 65 -6.54 3.31 -14.28
N LEU A 66 -6.95 3.00 -15.51
CA LEU A 66 -6.39 1.91 -16.30
C LEU A 66 -4.90 2.10 -16.56
N THR A 67 -4.49 3.33 -16.89
CA THR A 67 -3.09 3.68 -17.09
C THR A 67 -2.28 3.47 -15.81
N LEU A 68 -2.78 3.90 -14.66
CA LEU A 68 -2.12 3.67 -13.37
C LEU A 68 -1.95 2.16 -13.09
N ARG A 69 -3.01 1.36 -13.30
CA ARG A 69 -2.94 -0.10 -13.13
C ARG A 69 -1.93 -0.76 -14.08
N ALA A 70 -1.93 -0.35 -15.34
CA ALA A 70 -0.99 -0.87 -16.33
C ALA A 70 0.45 -0.57 -15.91
N ARG A 71 0.73 0.66 -15.46
CA ARG A 71 2.07 1.05 -14.99
C ARG A 71 2.47 0.30 -13.72
N VAL A 72 1.56 0.11 -12.75
CA VAL A 72 1.84 -0.71 -11.54
C VAL A 72 2.19 -2.14 -11.96
N ARG A 73 1.39 -2.76 -12.84
CA ARG A 73 1.69 -4.10 -13.37
C ARG A 73 3.03 -4.18 -14.09
N ALA A 74 3.39 -3.15 -14.86
CA ALA A 74 4.69 -3.09 -15.53
C ALA A 74 5.84 -3.06 -14.52
N ASP A 75 5.75 -2.23 -13.47
CA ASP A 75 6.78 -2.15 -12.42
C ASP A 75 6.87 -3.45 -11.60
N LEU A 76 5.73 -4.08 -11.30
CA LEU A 76 5.68 -5.40 -10.64
C LEU A 76 6.40 -6.46 -11.47
N ARG A 77 6.07 -6.55 -12.78
CA ARG A 77 6.71 -7.50 -13.70
C ARG A 77 8.21 -7.23 -13.85
N ALA A 78 8.61 -5.97 -13.92
CA ALA A 78 10.03 -5.62 -14.01
C ALA A 78 10.82 -6.07 -12.76
N LEU A 79 10.25 -5.92 -11.56
CA LEU A 79 10.86 -6.43 -10.33
C LEU A 79 10.93 -7.97 -10.33
N GLN A 80 9.84 -8.64 -10.71
CA GLN A 80 9.79 -10.10 -10.78
C GLN A 80 10.78 -10.67 -11.81
N ALA A 81 10.92 -10.02 -12.97
CA ALA A 81 11.91 -10.39 -13.98
C ALA A 81 13.35 -10.25 -13.46
N GLY A 82 13.59 -9.34 -12.51
CA GLY A 82 14.86 -9.22 -11.77
C GLY A 82 15.00 -10.18 -10.57
N GLY A 83 14.10 -11.14 -10.41
CA GLY A 83 14.10 -12.10 -9.31
C GLY A 83 13.69 -11.52 -7.96
N LYS A 84 13.13 -10.30 -7.92
CA LYS A 84 12.73 -9.65 -6.68
C LYS A 84 11.31 -10.07 -6.27
N ARG A 85 11.15 -10.40 -4.98
CA ARG A 85 9.88 -10.76 -4.33
C ARG A 85 9.16 -9.56 -3.71
N GLY A 86 9.81 -8.39 -3.68
CA GLY A 86 9.22 -7.19 -3.09
C GLY A 86 10.15 -5.99 -3.02
N VAL A 87 9.63 -4.95 -2.37
CA VAL A 87 10.36 -3.72 -2.06
C VAL A 87 10.37 -3.53 -0.55
N LEU A 88 11.54 -3.39 0.05
CA LEU A 88 11.72 -2.99 1.43
C LEU A 88 12.16 -1.53 1.44
N VAL A 89 11.36 -0.67 2.06
CA VAL A 89 11.71 0.74 2.28
C VAL A 89 11.98 0.94 3.75
N LEU A 90 13.22 1.31 4.06
CA LEU A 90 13.72 1.55 5.40
C LEU A 90 14.18 3.01 5.54
N SER A 91 14.62 3.37 6.75
CA SER A 91 15.23 4.67 7.04
C SER A 91 16.33 4.47 8.07
N ASP A 92 17.29 5.38 8.06
CA ASP A 92 18.28 5.48 9.14
C ASP A 92 17.61 6.04 10.41
N SER A 93 17.02 5.13 11.19
CA SER A 93 16.38 5.44 12.47
C SER A 93 17.02 4.64 13.59
N PRO A 94 17.42 5.29 14.69
CA PRO A 94 18.01 4.59 15.83
C PRO A 94 17.00 3.68 16.55
N VAL A 95 15.70 3.88 16.33
CA VAL A 95 14.64 3.14 17.03
C VAL A 95 14.39 1.77 16.42
N TRP A 96 14.27 1.68 15.10
CA TRP A 96 13.93 0.43 14.40
C TRP A 96 15.04 -0.07 13.48
N GLY A 97 16.02 0.77 13.13
CA GLY A 97 17.15 0.39 12.27
C GLY A 97 17.88 -0.88 12.75
N PRO A 98 18.28 -0.96 14.04
CA PRO A 98 18.94 -2.17 14.56
C PRO A 98 18.06 -3.43 14.49
N HIS A 99 16.75 -3.29 14.69
CA HIS A 99 15.81 -4.41 14.58
C HIS A 99 15.71 -4.90 13.14
N ILE A 100 15.49 -3.99 12.19
CA ILE A 100 15.41 -4.32 10.76
C ILE A 100 16.72 -4.95 10.27
N ALA A 101 17.87 -4.39 10.69
CA ALA A 101 19.17 -4.90 10.30
C ALA A 101 19.42 -6.33 10.80
N ARG A 102 18.99 -6.65 12.03
CA ARG A 102 19.17 -7.99 12.62
C ARG A 102 18.13 -9.00 12.16
N GLU A 103 16.86 -8.61 12.06
CA GLU A 103 15.75 -9.54 11.86
C GLU A 103 15.28 -9.62 10.40
N TRP A 104 15.26 -8.49 9.70
CA TRP A 104 14.64 -8.41 8.37
C TRP A 104 15.66 -8.54 7.25
N LEU A 105 16.77 -7.79 7.28
CA LEU A 105 17.76 -7.81 6.20
C LEU A 105 18.31 -9.22 5.89
N PRO A 106 18.59 -10.09 6.87
CA PRO A 106 19.05 -11.47 6.58
C PRO A 106 18.01 -12.31 5.83
N ARG A 107 16.71 -12.01 6.01
CA ARG A 107 15.61 -12.77 5.41
C ARG A 107 15.10 -12.16 4.11
N LEU A 108 15.15 -10.83 3.99
CA LEU A 108 14.56 -10.07 2.88
C LEU A 108 15.61 -9.51 1.93
N GLY A 109 16.79 -9.13 2.42
CA GLY A 109 17.71 -8.22 1.71
C GLY A 109 18.15 -8.70 0.33
N ARG A 110 18.34 -10.02 0.16
CA ARG A 110 18.72 -10.61 -1.13
C ARG A 110 17.57 -10.60 -2.14
N ASP A 111 16.39 -10.98 -1.68
CA ASP A 111 15.23 -11.24 -2.54
C ASP A 111 14.35 -9.99 -2.71
N PHE A 112 14.66 -8.90 -2.00
CA PHE A 112 13.95 -7.63 -2.09
C PHE A 112 14.79 -6.56 -2.76
N ALA A 113 14.12 -5.59 -3.38
CA ALA A 113 14.74 -4.30 -3.68
C ALA A 113 14.69 -3.45 -2.41
N VAL A 114 15.86 -3.09 -1.88
CA VAL A 114 15.98 -2.28 -0.67
C VAL A 114 16.15 -0.82 -1.05
N LEU A 115 15.35 0.07 -0.46
CA LEU A 115 15.43 1.51 -0.64
C LEU A 115 15.58 2.19 0.72
N ASP A 116 16.56 3.08 0.85
CA ASP A 116 16.72 3.92 2.04
C ASP A 116 16.04 5.28 1.86
N TRP A 117 15.00 5.53 2.65
CA TRP A 117 14.23 6.77 2.65
C TRP A 117 15.04 8.01 3.01
N SER A 118 16.09 7.85 3.82
CA SER A 118 17.01 8.95 4.15
C SER A 118 17.71 9.47 2.88
N GLU A 119 17.93 8.60 1.91
CA GLU A 119 18.58 8.91 0.62
C GLU A 119 17.58 9.18 -0.53
N ARG A 120 16.28 9.35 -0.22
CA ARG A 120 15.21 9.44 -1.24
C ARG A 120 15.41 10.50 -2.32
N ALA A 121 16.14 11.57 -2.04
CA ALA A 121 16.43 12.62 -2.99
C ALA A 121 17.30 12.12 -4.15
N GLY A 122 18.13 11.11 -3.92
CA GLY A 122 19.00 10.48 -4.92
C GLY A 122 18.45 9.20 -5.53
N TRP A 123 17.21 8.80 -5.20
CA TRP A 123 16.67 7.55 -5.72
C TRP A 123 16.55 7.57 -7.25
N PRO A 124 17.07 6.56 -7.94
CA PRO A 124 16.86 6.44 -9.38
C PRO A 124 15.37 6.24 -9.68
N ASP A 125 14.94 6.55 -10.91
CA ASP A 125 13.62 6.15 -11.39
C ASP A 125 13.57 4.63 -11.69
N SER A 126 13.66 3.85 -10.62
CA SER A 126 13.61 2.39 -10.65
C SER A 126 12.19 1.86 -10.47
N PRO A 127 11.89 0.64 -10.92
CA PRO A 127 10.61 -0.02 -10.65
C PRO A 127 10.24 -0.03 -9.17
N ALA A 128 11.22 -0.28 -8.27
CA ALA A 128 11.01 -0.28 -6.83
C ALA A 128 10.55 1.10 -6.31
N ALA A 129 11.24 2.16 -6.71
CA ALA A 129 10.93 3.52 -6.27
C ALA A 129 9.57 4.00 -6.82
N ARG A 130 9.25 3.68 -8.08
CA ARG A 130 7.93 3.96 -8.68
C ARG A 130 6.81 3.20 -8.00
N LEU A 131 7.05 1.94 -7.66
CA LEU A 131 6.08 1.10 -6.96
C LEU A 131 5.77 1.67 -5.57
N TRP A 132 6.81 2.01 -4.81
CA TRP A 132 6.64 2.66 -3.51
C TRP A 132 5.85 3.98 -3.62
N ARG A 133 6.19 4.85 -4.58
CA ARG A 133 5.48 6.13 -4.80
C ARG A 133 3.99 5.95 -5.05
N ARG A 134 3.61 4.92 -5.81
CA ARG A 134 2.21 4.66 -6.20
C ARG A 134 1.40 3.91 -5.15
N LEU A 135 2.03 3.02 -4.39
CA LEU A 135 1.32 2.10 -3.50
C LEU A 135 1.31 2.55 -2.03
N SER A 136 2.40 3.17 -1.58
CA SER A 136 2.53 3.65 -0.19
C SER A 136 2.44 5.17 -0.14
N GLY A 137 3.16 5.84 -1.04
CA GLY A 137 3.27 7.30 -1.05
C GLY A 137 3.87 7.85 0.25
N PRO A 138 3.83 9.18 0.45
CA PRO A 138 4.46 9.79 1.61
C PRO A 138 3.78 9.37 2.91
N ARG A 139 2.45 9.21 2.98
CA ARG A 139 1.72 9.04 4.26
C ARG A 139 2.15 7.84 5.12
N HIS A 140 2.78 6.82 4.53
CA HIS A 140 3.35 5.67 5.23
C HIS A 140 4.85 5.61 4.88
N PHE A 141 5.64 6.45 5.56
CA PHE A 141 6.99 6.82 5.12
C PHE A 141 7.99 5.66 5.21
N ASN A 142 8.06 4.99 6.36
CA ASN A 142 8.97 3.87 6.65
C ASN A 142 8.77 3.40 8.10
N PRO A 143 9.05 2.14 8.45
CA PRO A 143 9.42 1.06 7.53
C PRO A 143 8.20 0.55 6.75
N VAL A 144 8.40 0.22 5.47
CA VAL A 144 7.35 -0.33 4.60
C VAL A 144 7.89 -1.54 3.85
N VAL A 145 7.10 -2.62 3.81
CA VAL A 145 7.37 -3.77 2.94
C VAL A 145 6.25 -3.91 1.93
N ILE A 146 6.59 -3.91 0.65
CA ILE A 146 5.68 -4.20 -0.47
C ILE A 146 5.99 -5.60 -0.95
N LEU A 147 5.11 -6.56 -0.64
CA LEU A 147 5.26 -7.95 -1.04
C LEU A 147 4.56 -8.18 -2.40
N LEU A 148 5.29 -8.72 -3.37
CA LEU A 148 4.73 -9.13 -4.65
C LEU A 148 4.01 -10.46 -4.49
N GLN A 149 2.85 -10.60 -5.13
CA GLN A 149 2.09 -11.84 -5.12
C GLN A 149 1.82 -12.29 -6.56
N GLU A 150 2.02 -13.57 -6.84
CA GLU A 150 1.71 -14.14 -8.14
C GLU A 150 0.21 -14.12 -8.40
N GLY A 151 -0.20 -13.53 -9.53
CA GLY A 151 -1.60 -13.43 -9.93
C GLY A 151 -2.49 -12.57 -9.03
N ARG A 152 -1.95 -11.92 -7.99
CA ARG A 152 -2.72 -11.15 -7.00
C ARG A 152 -2.18 -9.73 -6.88
N ALA A 153 -2.95 -8.87 -6.21
CA ALA A 153 -2.48 -7.53 -5.88
C ALA A 153 -1.30 -7.63 -4.91
N PRO A 154 -0.31 -6.73 -4.99
CA PRO A 154 0.75 -6.66 -3.98
C PRO A 154 0.14 -6.38 -2.61
N LEU A 155 0.87 -6.74 -1.55
CA LEU A 155 0.50 -6.42 -0.17
C LEU A 155 1.43 -5.35 0.38
N VAL A 156 0.88 -4.36 1.07
CA VAL A 156 1.65 -3.26 1.67
C VAL A 156 1.59 -3.38 3.19
N TYR A 157 2.74 -3.60 3.79
CA TYR A 157 2.96 -3.67 5.22
C TYR A 157 3.59 -2.36 5.69
N ALA A 158 2.80 -1.50 6.33
CA ALA A 158 3.28 -0.25 6.92
C ALA A 158 3.56 -0.45 8.41
N PHE A 159 4.83 -0.46 8.80
CA PHE A 159 5.27 -0.82 10.15
C PHE A 159 5.45 0.38 11.08
N TYR A 160 5.51 1.61 10.57
CA TYR A 160 5.69 2.82 11.38
C TYR A 160 4.82 2.88 12.65
N PRO A 161 3.47 2.78 12.56
CA PRO A 161 2.62 2.88 13.75
C PRO A 161 2.90 1.76 14.76
N TRP A 162 3.34 0.59 14.29
CA TRP A 162 3.62 -0.57 15.13
C TRP A 162 4.97 -0.47 15.83
N PHE A 163 5.99 0.09 15.18
CA PHE A 163 7.23 0.44 15.86
C PHE A 163 7.02 1.54 16.90
N GLN A 164 6.13 2.49 16.63
CA GLN A 164 5.77 3.51 17.62
C GLN A 164 5.08 2.89 18.83
N ALA A 165 4.13 1.97 18.64
CA ALA A 165 3.49 1.25 19.74
C ALA A 165 4.48 0.38 20.54
N ALA A 166 5.38 -0.33 19.84
CA ALA A 166 6.41 -1.16 20.47
C ALA A 166 7.37 -0.35 21.35
N LYS A 167 7.70 0.89 20.96
CA LYS A 167 8.48 1.82 21.79
C LYS A 167 7.81 2.12 23.14
N HIS A 168 6.49 2.01 23.21
CA HIS A 168 5.70 2.20 24.43
C HIS A 168 5.36 0.89 25.15
N GLY A 169 5.99 -0.22 24.77
CA GLY A 169 5.80 -1.54 25.40
C GLY A 169 4.67 -2.38 24.81
N ASP A 170 3.99 -1.94 23.75
CA ASP A 170 2.98 -2.71 23.02
C ASP A 170 3.57 -3.25 21.71
N ASP A 171 4.32 -4.35 21.80
CA ASP A 171 4.97 -5.00 20.65
C ASP A 171 4.08 -6.05 19.96
N ALA A 172 2.89 -6.34 20.50
CA ALA A 172 2.02 -7.41 20.02
C ALA A 172 1.60 -7.18 18.56
N GLY A 173 1.26 -5.94 18.21
CA GLY A 173 0.90 -5.59 16.84
C GLY A 173 2.07 -5.68 15.87
N LEU A 174 3.28 -5.27 16.29
CA LEU A 174 4.48 -5.41 15.48
C LEU A 174 4.76 -6.88 15.17
N ARG A 175 4.78 -7.75 16.20
CA ARG A 175 5.01 -9.19 16.03
C ARG A 175 3.94 -9.86 15.16
N ALA A 176 2.68 -9.48 15.32
CA ALA A 176 1.59 -10.03 14.50
C ALA A 176 1.76 -9.65 13.01
N LEU A 177 2.15 -8.40 12.73
CA LEU A 177 2.37 -7.94 11.37
C LEU A 177 3.61 -8.59 10.73
N GLU A 178 4.68 -8.77 11.51
CA GLU A 178 5.88 -9.51 11.07
C GLU A 178 5.56 -10.98 10.80
N ALA A 179 4.80 -11.62 11.69
CA ALA A 179 4.38 -13.01 11.51
C ALA A 179 3.56 -13.20 10.21
N ASP A 180 2.61 -12.30 9.92
CA ASP A 180 1.85 -12.35 8.66
C ASP A 180 2.75 -12.12 7.43
N LEU A 181 3.68 -11.15 7.49
CA LEU A 181 4.63 -10.90 6.41
C LEU A 181 5.49 -12.14 6.12
N PHE A 182 6.12 -12.71 7.16
CA PHE A 182 7.03 -13.85 6.99
C PHE A 182 6.29 -15.14 6.64
N ALA A 183 5.07 -15.33 7.13
CA ALA A 183 4.23 -16.46 6.72
C ALA A 183 3.94 -16.42 5.21
N LYS A 184 3.70 -15.23 4.63
CA LYS A 184 3.48 -15.09 3.17
C LYS A 184 4.77 -15.17 2.34
N LEU A 185 5.93 -15.10 2.98
CA LEU A 185 7.24 -15.26 2.33
C LEU A 185 7.73 -16.69 2.31
N GLY A 186 7.38 -17.50 3.32
CA GLY A 186 7.77 -18.91 3.43
C GLY A 186 6.88 -19.90 2.67
N GLY A 187 5.77 -19.42 2.08
CA GLY A 187 4.90 -20.18 1.18
C GLY A 187 5.15 -19.90 -0.28
#